data_AF-A0A4V2Y6G6-F1
#
_entry.id   AF-A0A4V2Y6G6-F1
#
_cell.length_a   1.000
_cell.length_b   1.000
_cell.length_c   1.000
_cell.angle_alpha   90.00
_cell.angle_beta   90.00
_cell.angle_gamma   90.00
#
_symmetry.space_group_name_H-M   'P 1'
#
loop_
_entity.id
_entity.type
_entity.pdbx_description
1 polymer ?
#
loop_
_entity_poly.entity_id
_entity_poly.type
_entity_poly.pdbx_seq_one_letter_code
_entity_poly.pdbx_strand_id
1 'polypeptide(L)'
;MAGWAGRWTATWRVDGGELVTPARDLGSVPVACCAPVRLFSWRTTQRHRPGLEFLVGTGRHHGFESIAEQRLLLMLDFAGAVSDVLSQPLRLRFETLQGWRTHVPDFLVVTPHGTWLIDVRPGERIGDDDRVTFAATAEAALACGWRYEVVTGWGREALSTVEALSARRRALTDPLRVQPGLLEAVSRRSLPFAELVGAAAYPAVARAHLLHLIWHRRLGIDLSGPLTDRTLVWAPYGRDR
;
A
#
# COMPACT_ATOMS: atom_id res chain seq x y z
N MET A 1 -4.43 -29.19 -16.80
CA MET A 1 -4.70 -27.90 -16.12
C MET A 1 -5.07 -26.87 -17.18
N ALA A 2 -6.05 -26.03 -16.85
CA ALA A 2 -7.07 -25.53 -17.76
C ALA A 2 -6.59 -24.59 -18.88
N GLY A 3 -7.10 -24.82 -20.10
CA GLY A 3 -6.76 -24.04 -21.30
C GLY A 3 -7.16 -22.56 -21.26
N TRP A 4 -7.92 -22.11 -20.25
CA TRP A 4 -8.33 -20.71 -20.10
C TRP A 4 -7.12 -19.79 -19.92
N ALA A 5 -6.08 -20.21 -19.18
CA ALA A 5 -4.93 -19.37 -18.88
C ALA A 5 -4.06 -19.07 -20.11
N GLY A 6 -4.23 -19.87 -21.19
CA GLY A 6 -3.66 -19.60 -22.51
C GLY A 6 -4.54 -18.76 -23.43
N ARG A 7 -5.84 -18.66 -23.15
CA ARG A 7 -6.79 -17.83 -23.92
C ARG A 7 -6.91 -16.42 -23.38
N TRP A 8 -6.80 -16.28 -22.06
CA TRP A 8 -6.77 -14.98 -21.41
C TRP A 8 -5.41 -14.34 -21.62
N THR A 9 -5.40 -13.04 -21.82
CA THR A 9 -4.20 -12.28 -22.15
C THR A 9 -4.08 -11.08 -21.23
N ALA A 10 -2.86 -10.68 -20.90
CA ALA A 10 -2.59 -9.37 -20.34
C ALA A 10 -1.73 -8.56 -21.28
N THR A 11 -2.12 -7.29 -21.44
CA THR A 11 -1.33 -6.30 -22.14
C THR A 11 -0.57 -5.46 -21.12
N TRP A 12 0.73 -5.33 -21.32
CA TRP A 12 1.66 -4.58 -20.51
C TRP A 12 2.28 -3.45 -21.34
N ARG A 13 2.79 -2.41 -20.67
CA ARG A 13 3.69 -1.43 -21.28
C ARG A 13 5.08 -1.67 -20.74
N VAL A 14 6.02 -2.11 -21.60
CA VAL A 14 7.40 -2.47 -21.22
C VAL A 14 8.35 -1.69 -22.10
N ASP A 15 9.30 -0.95 -21.51
CA ASP A 15 10.32 -0.17 -22.25
C ASP A 15 9.72 0.75 -23.35
N GLY A 16 8.53 1.30 -23.11
CA GLY A 16 7.82 2.16 -24.07
C GLY A 16 7.10 1.41 -25.20
N GLY A 17 7.19 0.09 -25.24
CA GLY A 17 6.45 -0.82 -26.13
C GLY A 17 5.23 -1.44 -25.47
N GLU A 18 4.42 -2.15 -26.27
CA GLU A 18 3.33 -2.98 -25.78
C GLU A 18 3.75 -4.45 -25.81
N LEU A 19 3.56 -5.17 -24.71
CA LEU A 19 3.81 -6.60 -24.60
C LEU A 19 2.49 -7.30 -24.24
N VAL A 20 2.09 -8.29 -25.04
CA VAL A 20 0.92 -9.11 -24.75
C VAL A 20 1.39 -10.50 -24.32
N THR A 21 0.96 -10.94 -23.14
CA THR A 21 1.29 -12.26 -22.59
C THR A 21 0.03 -13.05 -22.30
N PRO A 22 0.06 -14.39 -22.36
CA PRO A 22 -0.96 -15.21 -21.72
C PRO A 22 -1.04 -14.94 -20.22
N ALA A 23 -2.22 -15.16 -19.62
CA ALA A 23 -2.43 -14.93 -18.18
C ALA A 23 -1.59 -15.86 -17.29
N ARG A 24 -1.19 -17.05 -17.77
CA ARG A 24 -0.23 -17.91 -17.04
C ARG A 24 1.20 -17.34 -16.97
N ASP A 25 1.54 -16.42 -17.88
CA ASP A 25 2.92 -15.96 -18.07
C ASP A 25 3.15 -14.57 -17.45
N LEU A 26 2.16 -14.03 -16.71
CA LEU A 26 2.26 -12.71 -16.05
C LEU A 26 3.49 -12.60 -15.14
N GLY A 27 3.83 -13.69 -14.44
CA GLY A 27 4.96 -13.75 -13.52
C GLY A 27 6.33 -13.58 -14.18
N SER A 28 6.43 -13.74 -15.51
CA SER A 28 7.68 -13.59 -16.25
C SER A 28 7.98 -12.17 -16.72
N VAL A 29 7.03 -11.24 -16.58
CA VAL A 29 7.20 -9.86 -17.04
C VAL A 29 8.05 -9.08 -16.03
N PRO A 30 9.14 -8.42 -16.45
CA PRO A 30 9.98 -7.64 -15.55
C PRO A 30 9.29 -6.34 -15.14
N VAL A 31 8.60 -6.34 -13.99
CA VAL A 31 7.82 -5.21 -13.46
C VAL A 31 8.62 -3.90 -13.40
N ALA A 32 9.92 -3.98 -13.13
CA ALA A 32 10.79 -2.80 -13.05
C ALA A 32 10.91 -2.01 -14.38
N CYS A 33 10.69 -2.69 -15.52
CA CYS A 33 10.68 -2.09 -16.86
C CYS A 33 9.28 -1.68 -17.31
N CYS A 34 8.26 -1.90 -16.47
CA CYS A 34 6.88 -1.63 -16.81
C CYS A 34 6.46 -0.19 -16.49
N ALA A 35 5.58 0.33 -17.32
CA ALA A 35 4.89 1.59 -17.11
C ALA A 35 3.37 1.36 -16.99
N PRO A 36 2.62 2.31 -16.41
CA PRO A 36 1.15 2.23 -16.40
C PRO A 36 0.58 2.04 -17.81
N VAL A 37 -0.35 1.09 -17.99
CA VAL A 37 -0.95 0.79 -19.31
C VAL A 37 -1.87 1.87 -19.83
N ARG A 38 -2.25 2.81 -18.96
CA ARG A 38 -3.03 3.99 -19.29
C ARG A 38 -2.43 5.18 -18.56
N LEU A 39 -2.36 6.30 -19.28
CA LEU A 39 -2.01 7.59 -18.68
C LEU A 39 -3.21 8.13 -17.90
N PHE A 40 -2.96 8.68 -16.72
CA PHE A 40 -3.95 9.36 -15.91
C PHE A 40 -4.69 10.40 -16.75
N SER A 41 -6.00 10.19 -16.94
CA SER A 41 -6.80 11.17 -17.68
C SER A 41 -7.15 12.31 -16.74
N TRP A 42 -6.61 13.49 -17.00
CA TRP A 42 -7.00 14.74 -16.34
C TRP A 42 -8.21 15.36 -17.06
N ARG A 43 -9.33 15.57 -16.36
CA ARG A 43 -10.47 16.33 -16.88
C ARG A 43 -10.95 17.33 -15.82
N THR A 44 -11.24 18.56 -16.25
CA THR A 44 -11.70 19.65 -15.38
C THR A 44 -13.04 19.35 -14.67
N THR A 45 -13.82 18.40 -15.20
CA THR A 45 -15.12 17.97 -14.65
C THR A 45 -15.05 16.69 -13.80
N GLN A 46 -13.87 16.08 -13.63
CA GLN A 46 -13.73 14.91 -12.78
C GLN A 46 -13.91 15.28 -11.30
N ARG A 47 -14.76 14.51 -10.61
CA ARG A 47 -14.95 14.64 -9.16
C ARG A 47 -13.71 14.22 -8.36
N HIS A 48 -12.83 13.41 -8.96
CA HIS A 48 -11.60 12.92 -8.33
C HIS A 48 -10.42 13.55 -9.06
N ARG A 49 -9.46 14.10 -8.31
CA ARG A 49 -8.24 14.66 -8.90
C ARG A 49 -7.17 13.57 -8.92
N PRO A 50 -6.75 13.09 -10.10
CA PRO A 50 -5.59 12.22 -10.16
C PRO A 50 -4.38 12.97 -9.59
N GLY A 51 -3.41 12.23 -9.10
CA GLY A 51 -2.27 12.82 -8.41
C GLY A 51 -1.09 11.87 -8.31
N LEU A 52 -0.05 12.35 -7.66
CA LEU A 52 1.16 11.59 -7.37
C LEU A 52 1.35 11.55 -5.86
N GLU A 53 1.47 10.36 -5.30
CA GLU A 53 1.83 10.13 -3.89
C GLU A 53 3.28 9.66 -3.81
N PHE A 54 4.08 10.30 -2.96
CA PHE A 54 5.47 9.90 -2.75
C PHE A 54 5.54 8.81 -1.68
N LEU A 55 6.09 7.64 -2.03
CA LEU A 55 6.34 6.57 -1.07
C LEU A 55 7.79 6.63 -0.61
N VAL A 56 8.00 6.88 0.68
CA VAL A 56 9.34 6.88 1.30
C VAL A 56 10.04 5.54 1.09
N GLY A 57 9.32 4.42 1.21
CA GLY A 57 9.89 3.08 1.04
C GLY A 57 10.47 2.82 -0.36
N THR A 58 9.91 3.45 -1.39
CA THR A 58 10.35 3.29 -2.79
C THR A 58 11.21 4.46 -3.31
N GLY A 59 11.23 5.59 -2.59
CA GLY A 59 11.94 6.80 -3.00
C GLY A 59 11.37 7.50 -4.23
N ARG A 60 10.15 7.16 -4.70
CA ARG A 60 9.55 7.71 -5.92
C ARG A 60 8.06 8.03 -5.78
N HIS A 61 7.54 8.75 -6.77
CA HIS A 61 6.12 9.07 -6.89
C HIS A 61 5.37 7.95 -7.60
N HIS A 62 4.16 7.67 -7.11
CA HIS A 62 3.22 6.70 -7.65
C HIS A 62 1.89 7.37 -7.91
N GLY A 63 1.28 7.11 -9.05
CA GLY A 63 0.07 7.82 -9.43
C GLY A 63 -1.20 7.13 -8.92
N PHE A 64 -2.23 7.93 -8.69
CA PHE A 64 -3.55 7.48 -8.27
C PHE A 64 -4.63 8.30 -8.99
N GLU A 65 -5.83 7.74 -9.17
CA GLU A 65 -7.02 8.39 -9.75
C GLU A 65 -8.11 8.69 -8.72
N SER A 66 -7.99 8.16 -7.50
CA SER A 66 -8.97 8.36 -6.44
C SER A 66 -8.34 8.56 -5.06
N ILE A 67 -9.11 9.15 -4.14
CA ILE A 67 -8.72 9.29 -2.73
C ILE A 67 -8.53 7.92 -2.04
N ALA A 68 -9.27 6.90 -2.48
CA ALA A 68 -9.14 5.54 -1.94
C ALA A 68 -7.79 4.92 -2.34
N GLU A 69 -7.37 5.11 -3.59
CA GLU A 69 -6.05 4.70 -4.08
C GLU A 69 -4.93 5.48 -3.40
N GLN A 70 -5.06 6.79 -3.21
CA GLN A 70 -4.08 7.58 -2.45
C GLN A 70 -3.90 7.05 -1.02
N ARG A 71 -5.02 6.69 -0.36
CA ARG A 71 -4.98 6.12 0.99
C ARG A 71 -4.34 4.75 1.02
N LEU A 72 -4.57 3.90 0.01
CA LEU A 72 -3.84 2.63 -0.13
C LEU A 72 -2.33 2.88 -0.21
N LEU A 73 -1.89 3.81 -1.07
CA LEU A 73 -0.47 4.15 -1.22
C LEU A 73 0.15 4.63 0.10
N LEU A 74 -0.57 5.42 0.88
CA LEU A 74 -0.13 5.85 2.20
C LEU A 74 -0.02 4.68 3.20
N MET A 75 -1.01 3.79 3.22
CA MET A 75 -1.02 2.60 4.09
C MET A 75 0.12 1.63 3.72
N LEU A 76 0.42 1.48 2.43
CA LEU A 76 1.54 0.71 1.92
C LEU A 76 2.89 1.30 2.38
N ASP A 77 3.05 2.62 2.32
CA ASP A 77 4.26 3.30 2.81
C ASP A 77 4.46 3.09 4.31
N PHE A 78 3.38 3.22 5.09
CA PHE A 78 3.40 2.97 6.53
C PHE A 78 3.73 1.51 6.86
N ALA A 79 3.15 0.54 6.16
CA ALA A 79 3.45 -0.88 6.34
C ALA A 79 4.93 -1.20 6.05
N GLY A 80 5.55 -0.42 5.16
CA GLY A 80 7.00 -0.26 4.97
C GLY A 80 7.78 -1.55 4.70
N ALA A 81 7.16 -2.44 3.93
CA ALA A 81 7.78 -3.61 3.34
C ALA A 81 7.61 -3.61 1.81
N VAL A 82 7.49 -2.42 1.20
CA VAL A 82 7.20 -2.28 -0.22
C VAL A 82 8.50 -2.01 -0.97
N SER A 83 8.85 -2.92 -1.87
CA SER A 83 10.00 -2.79 -2.77
C SER A 83 9.65 -1.95 -3.99
N ASP A 84 8.46 -2.16 -4.55
CA ASP A 84 7.98 -1.35 -5.66
C ASP A 84 6.45 -1.32 -5.77
N VAL A 85 5.93 -0.30 -6.44
CA VAL A 85 4.50 -0.18 -6.77
C VAL A 85 4.35 0.27 -8.22
N LEU A 86 3.46 -0.39 -8.96
CA LEU A 86 3.10 0.00 -10.32
C LEU A 86 1.59 0.25 -10.41
N SER A 87 1.21 1.51 -10.62
CA SER A 87 -0.18 1.88 -10.88
C SER A 87 -0.63 1.38 -12.25
N GLN A 88 -1.85 0.85 -12.34
CA GLN A 88 -2.46 0.38 -13.59
C GLN A 88 -1.50 -0.52 -14.38
N PRO A 89 -1.04 -1.64 -13.79
CA PRO A 89 0.14 -2.37 -14.24
C PRO A 89 -0.07 -3.11 -15.56
N LEU A 90 -1.29 -3.60 -15.79
CA LEU A 90 -1.64 -4.45 -16.92
C LEU A 90 -3.11 -4.30 -17.27
N ARG A 91 -3.45 -4.62 -18.52
CA ARG A 91 -4.83 -4.78 -18.98
C ARG A 91 -5.13 -6.25 -19.19
N LEU A 92 -5.91 -6.85 -18.30
CA LEU A 92 -6.35 -8.24 -18.38
C LEU A 92 -7.55 -8.33 -19.31
N ARG A 93 -7.50 -9.24 -20.29
CA ARG A 93 -8.61 -9.61 -21.16
C ARG A 93 -8.98 -11.06 -20.90
N PHE A 94 -10.22 -11.27 -20.48
CA PHE A 94 -10.72 -12.55 -20.00
C PHE A 94 -12.11 -12.85 -20.54
N GLU A 95 -12.46 -14.13 -20.53
CA GLU A 95 -13.73 -14.65 -21.03
C GLU A 95 -14.68 -14.90 -19.87
N THR A 96 -15.92 -14.46 -20.01
CA THR A 96 -17.02 -14.71 -19.06
C THR A 96 -18.17 -15.42 -19.77
N LEU A 97 -19.17 -15.89 -19.02
CA LEU A 97 -20.40 -16.44 -19.59
C LEU A 97 -21.16 -15.43 -20.48
N GLN A 98 -20.94 -14.13 -20.28
CA GLN A 98 -21.56 -13.05 -21.05
C GLN A 98 -20.66 -12.53 -22.18
N GLY A 99 -19.52 -13.19 -22.43
CA GLY A 99 -18.55 -12.82 -23.45
C GLY A 99 -17.26 -12.23 -22.89
N TRP A 100 -16.46 -11.64 -23.79
CA TRP A 100 -15.14 -11.10 -23.45
C TRP A 100 -15.25 -9.79 -22.66
N ARG A 101 -14.46 -9.69 -21.61
CA ARG A 101 -14.32 -8.50 -20.78
C ARG A 101 -12.86 -8.07 -20.69
N THR A 102 -12.66 -6.85 -20.20
CA THR A 102 -11.34 -6.28 -19.97
C THR A 102 -11.32 -5.55 -18.64
N HIS A 103 -10.22 -5.70 -17.91
CA HIS A 103 -9.99 -5.07 -16.62
C HIS A 103 -8.58 -4.52 -16.52
N VAL A 104 -8.39 -3.44 -15.77
CA VAL A 104 -7.08 -2.89 -15.44
C VAL A 104 -7.04 -2.79 -13.91
N PRO A 105 -6.26 -3.65 -13.23
CA PRO A 105 -6.10 -3.55 -11.79
C PRO A 105 -5.50 -2.20 -11.37
N ASP A 106 -5.77 -1.73 -10.17
CA ASP A 106 -5.29 -0.42 -9.73
C ASP A 106 -3.79 -0.42 -9.43
N PHE A 107 -3.27 -1.45 -8.76
CA PHE A 107 -1.85 -1.53 -8.39
C PHE A 107 -1.27 -2.95 -8.47
N LEU A 108 0.00 -3.04 -8.87
CA LEU A 108 0.86 -4.18 -8.59
C LEU A 108 1.89 -3.76 -7.53
N VAL A 109 1.92 -4.45 -6.40
CA VAL A 109 2.81 -4.16 -5.28
C VAL A 109 3.80 -5.31 -5.14
N VAL A 110 5.09 -4.99 -5.16
CA VAL A 110 6.18 -5.94 -4.96
C VAL A 110 6.72 -5.77 -3.55
N THR A 111 6.84 -6.87 -2.80
CA THR A 111 7.45 -6.89 -1.46
C THR A 111 8.46 -8.02 -1.34
N PRO A 112 9.29 -8.05 -0.29
CA PRO A 112 10.16 -9.18 0.01
C PRO A 112 9.42 -10.53 0.20
N HIS A 113 8.10 -10.49 0.43
CA HIS A 113 7.29 -11.68 0.68
C HIS A 113 6.42 -12.11 -0.52
N GLY A 114 6.53 -11.44 -1.66
CA GLY A 114 5.83 -11.80 -2.90
C GLY A 114 5.35 -10.61 -3.73
N THR A 115 4.30 -10.82 -4.50
CA THR A 115 3.66 -9.79 -5.32
C THR A 115 2.16 -9.80 -5.08
N TRP A 116 1.56 -8.61 -4.96
CA TRP A 116 0.13 -8.40 -4.80
C TRP A 116 -0.41 -7.63 -5.98
N LEU A 117 -1.48 -8.15 -6.58
CA LEU A 117 -2.32 -7.43 -7.51
C LEU A 117 -3.52 -6.89 -6.72
N ILE A 118 -3.75 -5.59 -6.75
CA ILE A 118 -4.71 -4.93 -5.87
C ILE A 118 -5.69 -4.10 -6.69
N ASP A 119 -6.98 -4.31 -6.42
CA ASP A 119 -8.06 -3.39 -6.82
C ASP A 119 -8.54 -2.59 -5.60
N VAL A 120 -8.89 -1.33 -5.81
CA VAL A 120 -9.40 -0.42 -4.78
C VAL A 120 -10.82 -0.04 -5.13
N ARG A 121 -11.77 -0.62 -4.40
CA ARG A 121 -13.20 -0.39 -4.67
C ARG A 121 -13.97 -0.25 -3.36
N PRO A 122 -14.49 0.96 -3.03
CA PRO A 122 -15.32 1.13 -1.84
C PRO A 122 -16.44 0.10 -1.79
N GLY A 123 -16.63 -0.56 -0.64
CA GLY A 123 -17.48 -1.75 -0.52
C GLY A 123 -18.92 -1.53 -0.99
N GLU A 124 -19.46 -0.35 -0.72
CA GLU A 124 -20.79 0.08 -1.15
C GLU A 124 -20.95 0.25 -2.67
N ARG A 125 -19.84 0.23 -3.42
CA ARG A 125 -19.78 0.36 -4.89
C ARG A 125 -19.47 -0.96 -5.60
N ILE A 126 -19.39 -2.08 -4.88
CA ILE A 126 -19.13 -3.40 -5.47
C ILE A 126 -20.45 -3.99 -5.97
N GLY A 127 -20.61 -4.05 -7.29
CA GLY A 127 -21.71 -4.74 -7.94
C GLY A 127 -21.37 -6.18 -8.33
N ASP A 128 -22.34 -6.91 -8.86
CA ASP A 128 -22.12 -8.29 -9.31
C ASP A 128 -21.14 -8.38 -10.50
N ASP A 129 -21.16 -7.40 -11.39
CA ASP A 129 -20.20 -7.30 -12.49
C ASP A 129 -18.75 -7.07 -12.01
N ASP A 130 -18.59 -6.33 -10.90
CA ASP A 130 -17.28 -6.14 -10.28
C ASP A 130 -16.77 -7.48 -9.71
N ARG A 131 -17.65 -8.27 -9.08
CA ARG A 131 -17.29 -9.59 -8.51
C ARG A 131 -16.79 -10.58 -9.55
N VAL A 132 -17.42 -10.62 -10.74
CA VAL A 132 -16.95 -11.47 -11.85
C VAL A 132 -15.54 -11.05 -12.29
N THR A 133 -15.31 -9.74 -12.36
CA THR A 133 -14.01 -9.17 -12.74
C THR A 133 -12.94 -9.47 -11.69
N PHE A 134 -13.26 -9.32 -10.40
CA PHE A 134 -12.37 -9.63 -9.30
C PHE A 134 -12.01 -11.12 -9.26
N ALA A 135 -12.98 -12.02 -9.47
CA ALA A 135 -12.72 -13.45 -9.54
C ALA A 135 -11.77 -13.81 -10.69
N ALA A 136 -12.00 -13.27 -11.90
CA ALA A 136 -11.09 -13.50 -13.03
C ALA A 136 -9.68 -12.94 -12.76
N THR A 137 -9.58 -11.80 -12.10
CA THR A 137 -8.29 -11.18 -11.74
C THR A 137 -7.56 -12.00 -10.68
N ALA A 138 -8.29 -12.54 -9.70
CA ALA A 138 -7.76 -13.46 -8.69
C ALA A 138 -7.19 -14.74 -9.31
N GLU A 139 -7.93 -15.35 -10.25
CA GLU A 139 -7.46 -16.54 -10.98
C GLU A 139 -6.19 -16.26 -11.78
N ALA A 140 -6.13 -15.12 -12.48
CA ALA A 140 -4.94 -14.70 -13.23
C ALA A 140 -3.74 -14.47 -12.31
N ALA A 141 -3.93 -13.79 -11.17
CA ALA A 141 -2.89 -13.58 -10.18
C ALA A 141 -2.40 -14.91 -9.57
N LEU A 142 -3.31 -15.81 -9.21
CA LEU A 142 -2.97 -17.11 -8.65
C LEU A 142 -2.16 -17.96 -9.64
N ALA A 143 -2.52 -17.93 -10.93
CA ALA A 143 -1.84 -18.68 -11.97
C ALA A 143 -0.34 -18.31 -12.12
N CYS A 144 0.05 -17.09 -11.73
CA CYS A 144 1.44 -16.65 -11.72
C CYS A 144 2.05 -16.58 -10.31
N GLY A 145 1.39 -17.14 -9.29
CA GLY A 145 1.88 -17.18 -7.91
C GLY A 145 1.76 -15.86 -7.15
N TRP A 146 0.96 -14.91 -7.65
CA TRP A 146 0.68 -13.65 -6.99
C TRP A 146 -0.52 -13.75 -6.06
N ARG A 147 -0.59 -12.83 -5.11
CA ARG A 147 -1.77 -12.64 -4.25
C ARG A 147 -2.68 -11.61 -4.89
N TYR A 148 -3.98 -11.74 -4.69
CA TYR A 148 -4.97 -10.77 -5.14
C TYR A 148 -5.79 -10.27 -3.97
N GLU A 149 -5.97 -8.96 -3.89
CA GLU A 149 -6.75 -8.32 -2.83
C GLU A 149 -7.64 -7.22 -3.39
N VAL A 150 -8.85 -7.09 -2.84
CA VAL A 150 -9.74 -5.95 -3.12
C VAL A 150 -9.84 -5.11 -1.85
N VAL A 151 -9.25 -3.91 -1.89
CA VAL A 151 -9.27 -2.98 -0.77
C VAL A 151 -10.56 -2.17 -0.81
N THR A 152 -11.44 -2.43 0.14
CA THR A 152 -12.77 -1.79 0.21
C THR A 152 -12.83 -0.56 1.10
N GLY A 153 -11.78 -0.32 1.88
CA GLY A 153 -11.68 0.79 2.80
C GLY A 153 -10.77 0.47 3.96
N TRP A 154 -10.71 1.40 4.92
CA TRP A 154 -9.90 1.29 6.12
C TRP A 154 -10.74 1.66 7.33
N GLY A 155 -10.42 1.09 8.50
CA GLY A 155 -10.99 1.55 9.76
C GLY A 155 -10.68 3.04 9.95
N ARG A 156 -11.69 3.81 10.38
CA ARG A 156 -11.59 5.28 10.55
C ARG A 156 -10.37 5.67 11.40
N GLU A 157 -10.20 5.00 12.54
CA GLU A 157 -9.14 5.30 13.50
C GLU A 157 -7.76 4.96 12.96
N ALA A 158 -7.62 3.80 12.31
CA ALA A 158 -6.37 3.39 11.68
C ALA A 158 -5.94 4.40 10.60
N LEU A 159 -6.87 4.77 9.72
CA LEU A 159 -6.61 5.73 8.64
C LEU A 159 -6.23 7.11 9.20
N SER A 160 -7.00 7.63 10.16
CA SER A 160 -6.73 8.94 10.77
C SER A 160 -5.37 8.96 11.47
N THR A 161 -5.03 7.87 12.15
CA THR A 161 -3.74 7.72 12.83
C THR A 161 -2.59 7.69 11.82
N VAL A 162 -2.69 6.90 10.75
CA VAL A 162 -1.66 6.83 9.71
C VAL A 162 -1.52 8.17 8.96
N GLU A 163 -2.62 8.84 8.65
CA GLU A 163 -2.61 10.21 8.08
C GLU A 163 -1.87 11.19 9.00
N ALA A 164 -2.12 11.14 10.31
CA ALA A 164 -1.41 11.98 11.28
C ALA A 164 0.10 11.64 11.38
N LEU A 165 0.45 10.34 11.37
CA LEU A 165 1.84 9.88 11.42
C LEU A 165 2.61 10.24 10.14
N SER A 166 1.94 10.34 9.00
CA SER A 166 2.55 10.66 7.69
C SER A 166 3.34 11.97 7.70
N ALA A 167 2.99 12.93 8.56
CA ALA A 167 3.73 14.17 8.74
C ALA A 167 5.18 13.95 9.22
N ARG A 168 5.49 12.78 9.78
CA ARG A 168 6.81 12.41 10.34
C ARG A 168 7.48 11.27 9.57
N ARG A 169 7.05 11.01 8.33
CA ARG A 169 7.59 9.93 7.47
C ARG A 169 8.99 10.15 6.91
N ARG A 170 9.44 11.40 6.83
CA ARG A 170 10.78 11.74 6.32
C ARG A 170 11.83 11.40 7.38
N ALA A 171 13.03 11.06 6.90
CA ALA A 171 14.18 10.84 7.76
C ALA A 171 14.38 12.03 8.72
N LEU A 172 14.56 11.72 10.01
CA LEU A 172 14.70 12.72 11.06
C LEU A 172 16.05 12.51 11.76
N THR A 173 16.90 13.55 11.77
CA THR A 173 18.15 13.53 12.52
C THR A 173 17.87 13.60 14.01
N ASP A 174 18.69 12.93 14.83
CA ASP A 174 18.55 12.89 16.28
C ASP A 174 19.80 13.42 17.00
N PRO A 175 20.12 14.72 16.86
CA PRO A 175 21.30 15.32 17.50
C PRO A 175 21.22 15.30 19.03
N LEU A 176 20.01 15.35 19.58
CA LEU A 176 19.75 15.34 21.04
C LEU A 176 19.68 13.92 21.62
N ARG A 177 19.85 12.87 20.80
CA ARG A 177 19.81 11.46 21.19
C ARG A 177 18.56 11.11 22.01
N VAL A 178 17.40 11.57 21.55
CA VAL A 178 16.11 11.32 22.22
C VAL A 178 15.58 9.93 21.89
N GLN A 179 15.86 9.39 20.71
CA GLN A 179 15.33 8.08 20.29
C GLN A 179 15.79 6.91 21.17
N PRO A 180 17.08 6.80 21.57
CA PRO A 180 17.52 5.73 22.46
C PRO A 180 16.72 5.67 23.77
N GLY A 181 16.49 6.82 24.42
CA GLY A 181 15.72 6.87 25.66
C GLY A 181 14.26 6.46 25.48
N LEU A 182 13.61 6.87 24.39
CA LEU A 182 12.24 6.45 24.07
C LEU A 182 12.13 4.94 23.85
N LEU A 183 13.11 4.34 23.15
CA LEU A 183 13.14 2.89 22.89
C LEU A 183 13.43 2.11 24.17
N GLU A 184 14.36 2.59 25.00
CA GLU A 184 14.70 1.96 26.27
C GLU A 184 13.52 1.98 27.25
N ALA A 185 12.77 3.08 27.30
CA ALA A 185 11.62 3.24 28.20
C ALA A 185 10.53 2.17 27.98
N VAL A 186 10.32 1.72 26.74
CA VAL A 186 9.33 0.68 26.42
C VAL A 186 9.90 -0.73 26.31
N SER A 187 11.20 -0.92 26.58
CA SER A 187 11.88 -2.20 26.38
C SER A 187 11.36 -3.33 27.27
N ARG A 188 10.81 -3.00 28.44
CA ARG A 188 10.30 -3.96 29.44
C ARG A 188 8.79 -4.01 29.54
N ARG A 189 8.10 -2.92 29.18
CA ARG A 189 6.63 -2.79 29.26
C ARG A 189 6.13 -1.75 28.28
N SER A 190 4.88 -1.87 27.86
CA SER A 190 4.20 -0.80 27.13
C SER A 190 3.95 0.40 28.04
N LEU A 191 4.04 1.62 27.50
CA LEU A 191 3.80 2.87 28.23
C LEU A 191 2.80 3.76 27.49
N PRO A 192 1.97 4.55 28.19
CA PRO A 192 1.15 5.59 27.58
C PRO A 192 2.02 6.61 26.81
N PHE A 193 1.51 7.07 25.67
CA PHE A 193 2.17 8.04 24.81
C PHE A 193 2.62 9.30 25.58
N ALA A 194 1.74 9.85 26.44
CA ALA A 194 2.06 11.05 27.22
C ALA A 194 3.12 10.81 28.31
N GLU A 195 3.21 9.59 28.88
CA GLU A 195 4.24 9.26 29.88
C GLU A 195 5.63 9.28 29.22
N LEU A 196 5.75 8.71 28.01
CA LEU A 196 6.99 8.74 27.23
C LEU A 196 7.43 10.15 26.88
N VAL A 197 6.48 10.98 26.43
CA VAL A 197 6.76 12.37 26.05
C VAL A 197 7.10 13.22 27.28
N GLY A 198 6.38 13.04 28.39
CA GLY A 198 6.55 13.81 29.62
C GLY A 198 7.82 13.46 30.40
N ALA A 199 8.32 12.24 30.28
CA ALA A 199 9.57 11.82 30.90
C ALA A 199 10.82 12.37 30.19
N ALA A 200 10.68 12.86 28.95
CA ALA A 200 11.81 13.36 28.18
C ALA A 200 12.18 14.81 28.58
N ALA A 201 13.48 15.13 28.54
CA ALA A 201 13.98 16.48 28.80
C ALA A 201 13.42 17.54 27.83
N TYR A 202 13.01 17.12 26.63
CA TYR A 202 12.44 17.98 25.58
C TYR A 202 11.13 17.38 25.04
N PRO A 203 9.98 17.60 25.70
CA PRO A 203 8.72 16.92 25.35
C PRO A 203 8.27 17.12 23.91
N ALA A 204 8.35 18.35 23.37
CA ALA A 204 7.95 18.62 21.99
C ALA A 204 8.83 17.87 20.96
N VAL A 205 10.13 17.77 21.23
CA VAL A 205 11.08 17.02 20.39
C VAL A 205 10.82 15.52 20.52
N ALA A 206 10.66 15.03 21.75
CA ALA A 206 10.32 13.63 22.02
C ALA A 206 9.04 13.20 21.32
N ARG A 207 7.99 14.03 21.31
CA ARG A 207 6.75 13.77 20.56
C ARG A 207 7.00 13.58 19.07
N ALA A 208 7.81 14.44 18.45
CA ALA A 208 8.14 14.32 17.03
C ALA A 208 8.91 13.02 16.73
N HIS A 209 9.88 12.67 17.57
CA HIS A 209 10.64 11.42 17.44
C HIS A 209 9.80 10.18 17.72
N LEU A 210 8.88 10.23 18.68
CA LEU A 210 7.97 9.13 19.00
C LEU A 210 7.07 8.81 17.81
N LEU A 211 6.44 9.82 17.20
CA LEU A 211 5.65 9.64 15.97
C LEU A 211 6.49 9.12 14.81
N HIS A 212 7.72 9.60 14.65
CA HIS A 212 8.66 9.11 13.64
C HIS A 212 9.00 7.63 13.85
N LEU A 213 9.31 7.21 15.09
CA LEU A 213 9.59 5.82 15.43
C LEU A 213 8.39 4.91 15.17
N ILE A 214 7.16 5.39 15.46
CA ILE A 214 5.92 4.65 15.17
C ILE A 214 5.72 4.51 13.65
N TRP A 215 5.90 5.59 12.87
CA TRP A 215 5.83 5.53 11.40
C TRP A 215 6.79 4.48 10.83
N HIS A 216 8.02 4.45 11.31
CA HIS A 216 9.02 3.48 10.88
C HIS A 216 8.88 2.11 11.56
N ARG A 217 7.78 1.87 12.30
CA ARG A 217 7.48 0.62 13.02
C ARG A 217 8.59 0.16 13.96
N ARG A 218 9.42 1.10 14.42
CA ARG A 218 10.40 0.89 15.50
C ARG A 218 9.74 0.93 16.87
N LEU A 219 8.50 1.42 16.91
CA LEU A 219 7.56 1.36 18.03
C LEU A 219 6.19 0.97 17.50
N GLY A 220 5.42 0.22 18.29
CA GLY A 220 4.06 -0.23 17.97
C GLY A 220 3.00 0.52 18.75
N ILE A 221 1.82 0.65 18.15
CA ILE A 221 0.58 1.14 18.76
C ILE A 221 -0.60 0.32 18.24
N ASP A 222 -1.72 0.37 18.93
CA ASP A 222 -2.96 -0.22 18.45
C ASP A 222 -3.65 0.78 17.52
N LEU A 223 -3.86 0.39 16.26
CA LEU A 223 -4.53 1.19 15.24
C LEU A 223 -6.06 1.01 15.25
N SER A 224 -6.59 0.11 16.09
CA SER A 224 -8.04 -0.10 16.23
C SER A 224 -8.74 1.06 16.94
N GLY A 225 -7.99 1.84 17.73
CA GLY A 225 -8.45 3.02 18.44
C GLY A 225 -7.73 4.31 18.02
N PRO A 226 -8.23 5.48 18.48
CA PRO A 226 -7.62 6.76 18.16
C PRO A 226 -6.24 6.91 18.81
N LEU A 227 -5.33 7.61 18.13
CA LEU A 227 -4.07 8.06 18.72
C LEU A 227 -4.32 9.18 19.75
N THR A 228 -4.11 8.87 21.02
CA THR A 228 -4.29 9.77 22.16
C THR A 228 -3.12 9.69 23.13
N ASP A 229 -3.10 10.57 24.13
CA ASP A 229 -2.13 10.55 25.22
C ASP A 229 -2.12 9.24 26.03
N ARG A 230 -3.23 8.49 26.00
CA ARG A 230 -3.38 7.20 26.67
C ARG A 230 -3.02 6.01 25.78
N THR A 231 -2.78 6.22 24.49
CA THR A 231 -2.40 5.16 23.57
C THR A 231 -1.13 4.50 24.09
N LEU A 232 -1.21 3.19 24.32
CA LEU A 232 -0.05 2.41 24.73
C LEU A 232 0.90 2.28 23.55
N VAL A 233 2.17 2.54 23.83
CA VAL A 233 3.29 2.36 22.91
C VAL A 233 4.15 1.23 23.44
N TRP A 234 4.56 0.32 22.56
CA TRP A 234 5.41 -0.81 22.91
C TRP A 234 6.58 -0.96 21.94
N ALA A 235 7.65 -1.62 22.39
CA ALA A 235 8.69 -2.10 21.48
C ALA A 235 8.07 -3.13 20.53
N PRO A 236 8.34 -3.09 19.21
CA PRO A 236 7.82 -4.07 18.28
C PRO A 236 8.23 -5.47 18.75
N TYR A 237 7.30 -6.43 18.72
CA TYR A 237 7.64 -7.83 18.95
C TYR A 237 8.79 -8.20 18.02
N GLY A 238 9.85 -8.79 18.58
CA GLY A 238 11.10 -9.05 17.89
C GLY A 238 10.85 -9.55 16.47
N ARG A 239 11.23 -8.73 15.49
CA ARG A 239 11.63 -9.31 14.21
C ARG A 239 12.95 -9.99 14.51
N ASP A 240 12.92 -11.30 14.67
CA ASP A 240 14.13 -12.08 14.48
C ASP A 240 14.75 -11.67 13.14
N ARG A 241 16.08 -11.64 13.19
CA ARG A 241 17.04 -11.07 12.24
C ARG A 241 16.77 -11.37 10.77
#